data_AF-A0A536SQC5-F1
#
_entry.id   AF-A0A536SQC5-F1
#
_cell.length_a   1.000
_cell.length_b   1.000
_cell.length_c   1.000
_cell.angle_alpha   90.00
_cell.angle_beta   90.00
_cell.angle_gamma   90.00
#
_symmetry.space_group_name_H-M   'P 1'
#
loop_
_entity.id
_entity.type
_entity.pdbx_description
1 polymer ?
#
loop_
_entity_poly.entity_id
_entity_poly.type
_entity_poly.pdbx_seq_one_letter_code
_entity_poly.pdbx_strand_id
1 'polypeptide(L)'
;MSAVPQFPAANDPDALETQEWLDALEAVLEREGPQRAHYLLERLIDKARRSGAYIPFSPNTAYVNTIPPHIEEHSPGNIALEERIRSVCRWNAMVMVVRANKNDDELGGHLASFASVGTLFGTGQQHFWNAPHDGHGGDLVYF
;
A
#
# COMPACT_ATOMS: atom_id res chain seq x y z
N MET A 1 -13.47 8.16 1.54
CA MET A 1 -13.37 9.53 2.08
C MET A 1 -12.81 9.44 3.49
N SER A 2 -11.52 9.09 3.62
CA SER A 2 -10.83 9.19 4.92
C SER A 2 -10.46 10.65 5.07
N ALA A 3 -11.03 11.30 6.09
CA ALA A 3 -10.66 12.67 6.42
C ALA A 3 -9.16 12.71 6.71
N VAL A 4 -8.40 13.31 5.79
CA VAL A 4 -7.11 13.88 6.15
C VAL A 4 -7.38 14.75 7.37
N PRO A 5 -6.66 14.61 8.49
CA PRO A 5 -6.77 15.57 9.56
C PRO A 5 -6.38 16.92 8.96
N GLN A 6 -7.40 17.70 8.63
CA GLN A 6 -7.25 19.06 8.17
C GLN A 6 -6.81 19.81 9.42
N PHE A 7 -5.50 20.02 9.56
CA PHE A 7 -5.02 21.07 10.46
C PHE A 7 -5.80 22.32 10.07
N PRO A 8 -6.58 22.92 10.98
CA PRO A 8 -7.37 24.05 10.60
C PRO A 8 -6.41 25.14 10.14
N ALA A 9 -6.47 25.50 8.84
CA ALA A 9 -5.91 26.72 8.30
C ALA A 9 -6.40 27.98 9.06
N ALA A 10 -7.42 27.82 9.91
CA ALA A 10 -7.99 28.86 10.75
C ALA A 10 -7.06 29.43 11.84
N ASN A 11 -5.82 28.94 11.98
CA ASN A 11 -4.84 29.43 12.97
C ASN A 11 -3.43 29.64 12.39
N ASP A 12 -3.26 29.78 11.07
CA ASP A 12 -1.96 30.21 10.52
C ASP A 12 -1.78 31.72 10.77
N PRO A 13 -0.84 32.14 11.63
CA PRO A 13 -0.65 33.56 11.96
C PRO A 13 -0.06 34.37 10.79
N ASP A 14 0.63 33.72 9.83
CA ASP A 14 1.20 34.36 8.66
C ASP A 14 1.14 33.43 7.43
N ALA A 15 -0.01 33.45 6.77
CA ALA A 15 -0.23 32.65 5.57
C ALA A 15 0.70 33.02 4.39
N LEU A 16 1.24 34.25 4.36
CA LEU A 16 2.17 34.65 3.31
C LEU A 16 3.51 33.96 3.51
N GLU A 17 4.05 33.99 4.73
CA GLU A 17 5.29 33.27 5.05
C GLU A 17 5.14 31.76 4.76
N THR A 18 4.04 31.15 5.19
CA THR A 18 3.77 29.72 4.90
C THR A 18 3.78 29.44 3.41
N GLN A 19 3.15 30.31 2.59
CA GLN A 19 3.15 30.15 1.15
C GLN A 19 4.55 30.29 0.55
N GLU A 20 5.35 31.25 0.99
CA GLU A 20 6.74 31.43 0.52
C GLU A 20 7.60 30.18 0.80
N TRP A 21 7.43 29.53 1.94
CA TRP A 21 8.10 28.28 2.26
C TRP A 21 7.64 27.10 1.39
N LEU A 22 6.34 27.02 1.09
CA LEU A 22 5.79 25.99 0.19
C LEU A 22 6.30 26.18 -1.24
N ASP A 23 6.30 27.41 -1.75
CA ASP A 23 6.81 27.76 -3.07
C ASP A 23 8.32 27.47 -3.17
N ALA A 24 9.09 27.74 -2.10
CA ALA A 24 10.50 27.39 -2.05
C ALA A 24 10.74 25.88 -2.10
N LEU A 25 9.93 25.08 -1.40
CA LEU A 25 10.00 23.63 -1.45
C LEU A 25 9.63 23.09 -2.84
N GLU A 26 8.59 23.65 -3.47
CA GLU A 26 8.18 23.30 -4.83
C GLU A 26 9.29 23.60 -5.83
N ALA A 27 9.92 24.77 -5.76
CA ALA A 27 11.04 25.12 -6.62
C ALA A 27 12.24 24.16 -6.48
N VAL A 28 12.52 23.66 -5.27
CA VAL A 28 13.55 22.62 -5.06
C VAL A 28 13.13 21.28 -5.67
N LEU A 29 11.88 20.87 -5.48
CA LEU A 29 11.36 19.62 -6.05
C LEU A 29 11.43 19.63 -7.58
N GLU A 30 11.07 20.74 -8.22
CA GLU A 30 11.11 20.87 -9.68
C GLU A 30 12.54 20.92 -10.24
N ARG A 31 13.47 21.61 -9.56
CA ARG A 31 14.82 21.86 -10.09
C ARG A 31 15.86 20.82 -9.68
N GLU A 32 15.80 20.34 -8.45
CA GLU A 32 16.81 19.46 -7.84
C GLU A 32 16.25 18.06 -7.50
N GLY A 33 14.93 17.89 -7.47
CA GLY A 33 14.27 16.60 -7.27
C GLY A 33 13.99 16.21 -5.82
N PRO A 34 13.32 15.06 -5.62
CA PRO A 34 12.79 14.64 -4.31
C PRO A 34 13.87 14.30 -3.27
N GLN A 35 15.02 13.77 -3.70
CA GLN A 35 16.11 13.43 -2.78
C GLN A 35 16.69 14.69 -2.10
N ARG A 36 16.79 15.79 -2.86
CA ARG A 36 17.26 17.06 -2.33
C ARG A 36 16.27 17.69 -1.37
N ALA A 37 14.99 17.72 -1.76
CA ALA A 37 13.92 18.22 -0.91
C ALA A 37 13.88 17.47 0.42
N HIS A 38 13.98 16.13 0.39
CA HIS A 38 14.05 15.29 1.58
C HIS A 38 15.24 15.67 2.47
N TYR A 39 16.44 15.78 1.90
CA TYR A 39 17.63 16.20 2.65
C TYR A 39 17.45 17.57 3.33
N LEU A 40 16.88 18.56 2.63
CA LEU A 40 16.63 19.89 3.22
C LEU A 40 15.64 19.82 4.38
N LEU A 41 14.54 19.08 4.22
CA LEU A 41 13.55 18.88 5.28
C LEU A 41 14.16 18.22 6.51
N GLU A 42 15.00 17.19 6.35
CA GLU A 42 15.70 16.56 7.47
C GLU A 42 16.60 17.55 8.23
N ARG A 43 17.34 18.41 7.50
CA ARG A 43 18.19 19.45 8.09
C ARG A 43 17.39 20.50 8.85
N LEU A 44 16.23 20.92 8.32
CA LEU A 44 15.32 21.85 8.99
C LEU A 44 14.74 21.22 10.27
N ILE A 45 14.31 19.97 10.21
CA ILE A 45 13.79 19.23 11.37
C ILE A 45 14.88 19.07 12.45
N ASP A 46 16.10 18.67 12.09
CA ASP A 46 17.23 18.56 13.03
C ASP A 46 17.55 19.92 13.69
N LYS A 47 17.58 21.00 12.89
CA LYS A 47 17.79 22.35 13.41
C LYS A 47 16.68 22.76 14.39
N ALA A 48 15.41 22.55 14.02
CA ALA A 48 14.27 22.88 14.86
C ALA A 48 14.29 22.09 16.20
N ARG A 49 14.58 20.78 16.15
CA ARG A 49 14.75 19.94 17.36
C ARG A 49 15.84 20.45 18.28
N ARG A 50 17.03 20.78 17.74
CA ARG A 50 18.15 21.34 18.53
C ARG A 50 17.84 22.71 19.11
N SER A 51 16.94 23.46 18.47
CA SER A 51 16.44 24.75 18.94
C SER A 51 15.28 24.65 19.94
N GLY A 52 14.90 23.43 20.36
CA GLY A 52 13.88 23.20 21.39
C GLY A 52 12.45 23.01 20.87
N ALA A 53 12.24 22.98 19.55
CA ALA A 53 10.94 22.65 18.98
C ALA A 53 10.63 21.16 19.17
N TYR A 54 9.45 20.87 19.73
CA TYR A 54 8.95 19.49 19.82
C TYR A 54 8.32 19.08 18.48
N ILE A 55 9.06 18.31 17.69
CA ILE A 55 8.57 17.70 16.46
C ILE A 55 8.40 16.19 16.70
N PRO A 56 7.18 15.71 17.02
CA PRO A 56 6.94 14.29 17.21
C PRO A 56 7.24 13.54 15.91
N PHE A 57 7.90 12.39 16.03
CA PHE A 57 8.05 11.50 14.89
C PHE A 57 6.68 10.92 14.52
N SER A 58 6.27 11.11 13.27
CA SER A 58 5.10 10.42 12.70
C SER A 58 5.59 9.33 11.76
N PRO A 59 5.35 8.05 12.05
CA PRO A 59 5.66 6.96 11.13
C PRO A 59 4.68 6.85 9.95
N ASN A 60 3.63 7.67 9.93
CA ASN A 60 2.56 7.56 8.94
C ASN A 60 2.90 8.33 7.67
N THR A 61 2.83 7.65 6.53
CA THR A 61 2.81 8.26 5.20
C THR A 61 1.40 8.71 4.83
N ALA A 62 1.26 9.46 3.74
CA ALA A 62 -0.05 9.79 3.18
C ALA A 62 -0.86 8.52 2.86
N TYR A 63 -2.20 8.60 2.99
CA TYR A 63 -3.12 7.49 2.70
C TYR A 63 -3.34 7.33 1.19
N VAL A 64 -2.26 7.02 0.48
CA VAL A 64 -2.17 6.81 -0.97
C VAL A 64 -1.19 5.66 -1.26
N ASN A 65 -1.14 5.19 -2.50
CA ASN A 65 -0.20 4.15 -2.90
C ASN A 65 1.25 4.65 -2.77
N THR A 66 2.11 3.82 -2.18
CA THR A 66 3.56 4.12 -2.04
C THR A 66 4.27 4.17 -3.39
N ILE A 67 3.85 3.33 -4.35
CA ILE A 67 4.38 3.30 -5.72
C ILE A 67 3.45 4.13 -6.61
N PRO A 68 3.89 5.29 -7.15
CA PRO A 68 3.08 6.09 -8.05
C PRO A 68 3.02 5.49 -9.47
N PRO A 69 1.98 5.79 -10.27
CA PRO A 69 1.77 5.16 -11.58
C PRO A 69 2.92 5.30 -12.59
N HIS A 70 3.73 6.35 -12.48
CA HIS A 70 4.82 6.62 -13.44
C HIS A 70 6.08 5.78 -13.18
N ILE A 71 6.19 5.09 -12.04
CA ILE A 71 7.25 4.11 -11.75
C ILE A 71 6.70 2.71 -11.49
N GLU A 72 5.40 2.51 -11.72
CA GLU A 72 4.77 1.20 -11.59
C GLU A 72 5.25 0.28 -12.72
N GLU A 73 5.65 -0.94 -12.37
CA GLU A 73 6.06 -1.94 -13.34
C GLU A 73 4.82 -2.60 -13.96
N HIS A 74 4.87 -2.89 -15.26
CA HIS A 74 3.77 -3.59 -15.92
C HIS A 74 3.71 -5.06 -15.49
N SER A 75 2.50 -5.56 -15.26
CA SER A 75 2.32 -6.99 -14.98
C SER A 75 2.87 -7.84 -16.13
N PRO A 76 3.69 -8.87 -15.86
CA PRO A 76 4.23 -9.76 -16.88
C PRO A 76 3.19 -10.76 -17.42
N GLY A 77 2.03 -10.86 -16.76
CA GLY A 77 1.00 -11.86 -17.06
C GLY A 77 -0.11 -11.40 -18.00
N ASN A 78 -0.95 -12.35 -18.40
CA ASN A 78 -2.18 -12.06 -19.14
C ASN A 78 -3.34 -11.83 -18.18
N ILE A 79 -3.70 -10.56 -17.98
CA ILE A 79 -4.73 -10.15 -17.01
C ILE A 79 -6.07 -10.86 -17.25
N ALA A 80 -6.51 -10.99 -18.50
CA ALA A 80 -7.79 -11.61 -18.83
C ALA A 80 -7.81 -13.11 -18.51
N LEU A 81 -6.71 -13.82 -18.78
CA LEU A 81 -6.58 -15.23 -18.45
C LEU A 81 -6.53 -15.44 -16.94
N GLU A 82 -5.75 -14.62 -16.24
CA GLU A 82 -5.63 -14.70 -14.78
C GLU A 82 -6.95 -14.37 -14.07
N GLU A 83 -7.70 -13.39 -14.56
CA GLU A 83 -9.02 -13.08 -14.04
C GLU A 83 -9.99 -14.26 -14.19
N ARG A 84 -9.95 -14.92 -15.35
CA ARG A 84 -10.75 -16.13 -15.59
C ARG A 84 -10.37 -17.25 -14.63
N ILE A 85 -9.08 -17.50 -14.43
CA ILE A 85 -8.58 -18.52 -13.48
C ILE A 85 -9.04 -18.17 -12.06
N ARG A 86 -8.80 -16.93 -11.60
CA ARG A 86 -9.22 -16.47 -10.26
C ARG A 86 -10.73 -16.59 -10.05
N SER A 87 -11.53 -16.31 -11.08
CA SER A 87 -12.99 -16.44 -11.01
C SER A 87 -13.43 -17.90 -10.81
N VAL A 88 -12.79 -18.84 -11.50
CA VAL A 88 -13.04 -20.28 -11.31
C VAL A 88 -12.62 -20.73 -9.91
N CYS A 89 -11.46 -20.27 -9.41
CA CYS A 89 -11.02 -20.57 -8.04
C CYS A 89 -12.01 -20.04 -6.98
N ARG A 90 -12.50 -18.80 -7.13
CA ARG A 90 -13.53 -18.22 -6.25
C ARG A 90 -14.83 -19.00 -6.28
N TRP A 91 -15.29 -19.40 -7.47
CA TRP A 91 -16.49 -20.24 -7.62
C TRP A 91 -16.33 -21.57 -6.89
N ASN A 92 -15.23 -22.27 -7.12
CA ASN A 92 -14.98 -23.58 -6.49
C ASN A 92 -14.89 -23.48 -4.97
N ALA A 93 -14.18 -22.47 -4.45
CA ALA A 93 -14.09 -22.22 -3.01
C ALA A 93 -15.48 -22.00 -2.38
N MET A 94 -16.31 -21.17 -3.04
CA MET A 94 -17.69 -20.94 -2.60
C MET A 94 -18.51 -22.23 -2.63
N VAL A 95 -18.44 -23.00 -3.72
CA VAL A 95 -19.17 -24.26 -3.87
C VAL A 95 -18.78 -25.27 -2.80
N MET A 96 -17.50 -25.36 -2.43
CA MET A 96 -17.04 -26.25 -1.36
C MET A 96 -17.70 -25.91 -0.02
N VAL A 97 -17.67 -24.63 0.38
CA VAL A 97 -18.27 -24.18 1.65
C VAL A 97 -19.79 -24.32 1.63
N VAL A 98 -20.45 -23.89 0.55
CA VAL A 98 -21.92 -24.02 0.44
C VAL A 98 -22.35 -25.47 0.48
N ARG A 99 -21.63 -26.39 -0.19
CA ARG A 99 -21.93 -27.83 -0.13
C ARG A 99 -21.75 -28.42 1.26
N ALA A 100 -20.69 -28.02 1.97
CA ALA A 100 -20.48 -28.48 3.35
C ALA A 100 -21.62 -28.06 4.27
N ASN A 101 -22.18 -26.86 4.08
CA ASN A 101 -23.27 -26.32 4.89
C ASN A 101 -24.67 -26.68 4.36
N LYS A 102 -24.81 -27.60 3.39
CA LYS A 102 -26.12 -28.08 2.94
C LYS A 102 -26.76 -29.08 3.90
N ASN A 103 -25.95 -29.76 4.70
CA ASN A 103 -26.41 -30.70 5.72
C ASN A 103 -26.30 -30.01 7.10
N ASP A 104 -27.07 -30.47 8.09
CA ASP A 104 -27.12 -29.90 9.45
C ASP A 104 -25.86 -30.23 10.31
N ASP A 105 -24.73 -30.52 9.68
CA ASP A 105 -23.49 -30.98 10.35
C ASP A 105 -22.66 -29.82 10.97
N GLU A 106 -23.20 -28.59 11.02
CA GLU A 106 -22.58 -27.37 11.59
C GLU A 106 -21.10 -27.12 11.22
N LEU A 107 -20.67 -27.59 10.03
CA LEU A 107 -19.26 -27.56 9.61
C LEU A 107 -18.70 -26.14 9.44
N GLY A 108 -19.53 -25.17 9.04
CA GLY A 108 -19.14 -23.76 8.87
C GLY A 108 -18.24 -23.49 7.65
N GLY A 109 -17.48 -22.39 7.69
CA GLY A 109 -16.54 -21.97 6.65
C GLY A 109 -16.68 -20.50 6.22
N HIS A 110 -15.57 -19.84 5.92
CA HIS A 110 -15.53 -18.42 5.54
C HIS A 110 -15.48 -18.23 4.02
N LEU A 111 -16.39 -17.42 3.49
CA LEU A 111 -16.41 -17.03 2.07
C LEU A 111 -15.73 -15.68 1.82
N ALA A 112 -16.07 -14.69 2.64
CA ALA A 112 -15.65 -13.30 2.43
C ALA A 112 -14.13 -13.12 2.55
N SER A 113 -13.49 -13.87 3.46
CA SER A 113 -12.04 -13.76 3.69
C SER A 113 -11.24 -14.17 2.46
N PHE A 114 -11.58 -15.30 1.82
CA PHE A 114 -10.89 -15.70 0.59
C PHE A 114 -11.22 -14.76 -0.58
N ALA A 115 -12.47 -14.31 -0.68
CA ALA A 115 -12.89 -13.40 -1.74
C ALA A 115 -12.13 -12.07 -1.72
N SER A 116 -11.80 -11.53 -0.53
CA SER A 116 -11.07 -10.27 -0.39
C SER A 116 -9.58 -10.38 -0.77
N VAL A 117 -8.94 -11.52 -0.53
CA VAL A 117 -7.50 -11.73 -0.81
C VAL A 117 -7.21 -12.51 -2.09
N GLY A 118 -8.22 -13.01 -2.79
CA GLY A 118 -8.03 -13.91 -3.93
C GLY A 118 -7.21 -13.32 -5.09
N THR A 119 -7.20 -11.99 -5.26
CA THR A 119 -6.31 -11.34 -6.24
C THR A 119 -4.85 -11.37 -5.77
N LEU A 120 -4.59 -11.03 -4.50
CA LEU A 120 -3.25 -11.07 -3.90
C LEU A 120 -2.64 -12.48 -4.00
N PHE A 121 -3.42 -13.50 -3.63
CA PHE A 121 -2.96 -14.89 -3.69
C PHE A 121 -2.74 -15.34 -5.14
N GLY A 122 -3.65 -14.98 -6.06
CA GLY A 122 -3.46 -15.28 -7.47
C GLY A 122 -2.19 -14.67 -8.04
N THR A 123 -1.89 -13.40 -7.72
CA THR A 123 -0.64 -12.76 -8.12
C THR A 123 0.58 -13.46 -7.52
N GLY A 124 0.52 -13.82 -6.22
CA GLY A 124 1.57 -14.58 -5.54
C GLY A 124 1.86 -15.92 -6.22
N GLN A 125 0.83 -16.72 -6.48
CA GLN A 125 0.96 -18.05 -7.13
C GLN A 125 1.53 -17.98 -8.54
N GLN A 126 1.15 -16.96 -9.31
CA GLN A 126 1.50 -16.89 -10.72
C GLN A 126 2.89 -16.30 -10.96
N HIS A 127 3.34 -15.38 -10.10
CA HIS A 127 4.50 -14.53 -10.40
C HIS A 127 5.58 -14.48 -9.33
N PHE A 128 5.32 -14.99 -8.12
CA PHE A 128 6.25 -14.84 -7.00
C PHE A 128 6.62 -16.15 -6.30
N TRP A 129 5.63 -16.98 -5.99
CA TRP A 129 5.84 -18.13 -5.10
C TRP A 129 6.49 -19.31 -5.83
N ASN A 130 7.61 -19.76 -5.28
CA ASN A 130 8.38 -20.87 -5.79
C ASN A 130 8.00 -22.17 -5.09
N ALA A 131 7.64 -23.18 -5.87
CA ALA A 131 7.52 -24.54 -5.37
C ALA A 131 8.92 -25.14 -5.07
N PRO A 132 9.00 -26.17 -4.21
CA PRO A 132 10.23 -26.93 -4.03
C PRO A 132 10.72 -27.50 -5.37
N HIS A 133 12.00 -27.34 -5.68
CA HIS A 133 12.67 -27.90 -6.86
C HIS A 133 14.16 -28.16 -6.56
N ASP A 134 14.89 -28.73 -7.53
CA ASP A 134 16.31 -29.03 -7.33
C ASP A 134 17.10 -27.75 -7.03
N GLY A 135 17.84 -27.75 -5.91
CA GLY A 135 18.56 -26.58 -5.42
C GLY A 135 17.76 -25.53 -4.64
N HIS A 136 16.44 -25.69 -4.47
CA HIS A 136 15.60 -24.72 -3.74
C HIS A 136 14.42 -25.38 -3.02
N GLY A 137 14.33 -25.23 -1.70
CA GLY A 137 13.30 -25.87 -0.87
C GLY A 137 11.87 -25.35 -1.03
N GLY A 138 11.68 -24.27 -1.80
CA GLY A 138 10.41 -23.58 -2.00
C GLY A 138 10.19 -22.45 -1.01
N ASP A 139 9.25 -21.57 -1.32
CA ASP A 139 8.93 -20.42 -0.48
C ASP A 139 8.04 -20.82 0.69
N LEU A 140 8.34 -20.31 1.88
CA LEU A 140 7.57 -20.57 3.09
C LEU A 140 6.40 -19.57 3.20
N VAL A 141 5.25 -19.95 2.64
CA VAL A 141 4.02 -19.14 2.66
C VAL A 141 3.15 -19.53 3.85
N TYR A 142 2.90 -18.59 4.75
CA TYR A 142 1.99 -18.75 5.90
C TYR A 142 0.60 -18.25 5.49
N PHE A 143 -0.24 -19.19 5.04
CA PHE A 143 -1.60 -18.93 4.55
C PHE A 143 -2.59 -18.52 5.63
#